data_AF-A0A090QD72-F1
#
_entry.id   AF-A0A090QD72-F1
#
_cell.length_a   1.000
_cell.length_b   1.000
_cell.length_c   1.000
_cell.angle_alpha   90.00
_cell.angle_beta   90.00
_cell.angle_gamma   90.00
#
_symmetry.space_group_name_H-M   'P 1'
#
loop_
_entity.id
_entity.type
_entity.pdbx_description
1 polymer ?
#
loop_
_entity_poly.entity_id
_entity_poly.type
_entity_poly.pdbx_seq_one_letter_code
_entity_poly.pdbx_strand_id
1 'polypeptide(L)'
;MNTTQKMAIASPATGLIIFDTTLNAFQFYDGTEWVYIANSKRRDNYKLVKDISDLADELVAGSGSKYLLNTNYLYEINGTIVFDFPIDLNGAYIEGVDSSEDILVNNSTGSLFEGSKGGGLRNLTLSGSIPLGTKTQLFDINATASGELLLINNTIVANASKVGTLDGLSTVF
;
A
#
# COMPACT_ATOMS: atom_id res chain seq x y z
N MET A 1 7.98 31.87 -1.88
CA MET A 1 8.52 31.85 -3.26
C MET A 1 7.80 30.74 -3.99
N ASN A 2 7.15 31.00 -5.12
CA ASN A 2 6.50 29.95 -5.91
C ASN A 2 7.50 29.27 -6.87
N THR A 3 7.15 28.14 -7.48
CA THR A 3 8.08 27.38 -8.36
C THR A 3 8.64 28.24 -9.49
N THR A 4 7.83 29.08 -10.14
CA THR A 4 8.30 29.96 -11.22
C THR A 4 9.34 30.97 -10.73
N GLN A 5 9.11 31.57 -9.56
CA GLN A 5 10.05 32.51 -8.95
C GLN A 5 11.36 31.83 -8.52
N LYS A 6 11.29 30.60 -8.02
CA LYS A 6 12.46 29.77 -7.72
C LYS A 6 13.29 29.50 -8.96
N MET A 7 12.65 29.05 -10.05
CA MET A 7 13.32 28.73 -11.31
C MET A 7 13.90 29.96 -12.02
N ALA A 8 13.44 31.18 -11.66
CA ALA A 8 13.95 32.43 -12.17
C ALA A 8 15.22 32.94 -11.46
N ILE A 9 15.68 32.28 -10.39
CA ILE A 9 16.95 32.63 -9.73
C ILE A 9 18.11 32.24 -10.66
N ALA A 10 18.75 33.25 -11.26
CA ALA A 10 19.95 33.03 -12.06
C ALA A 10 21.13 32.65 -11.16
N SER A 11 21.85 31.58 -11.52
CA SER A 11 23.02 31.07 -10.80
C SER A 11 22.82 30.97 -9.28
N PRO A 12 21.87 30.16 -8.80
CA PRO A 12 21.64 30.03 -7.36
C PRO A 12 22.93 29.56 -6.64
N ALA A 13 23.18 30.09 -5.44
CA ALA A 13 24.32 29.65 -4.64
C ALA A 13 24.10 28.19 -4.18
N THR A 14 25.13 27.35 -4.25
CA THR A 14 25.10 26.01 -3.63
C THR A 14 24.79 26.15 -2.14
N GLY A 15 23.77 25.43 -1.67
CA GLY A 15 23.26 25.49 -0.31
C GLY A 15 22.19 26.55 -0.07
N LEU A 16 21.74 27.30 -1.10
CA LEU A 16 20.61 28.22 -0.96
C LEU A 16 19.34 27.46 -0.59
N ILE A 17 18.78 27.75 0.58
CA ILE A 17 17.54 27.14 1.10
C ILE A 17 16.35 28.06 0.81
N ILE A 18 15.25 27.48 0.34
CA ILE A 18 13.97 28.16 0.17
C ILE A 18 12.80 27.27 0.62
N PHE A 19 11.63 27.90 0.78
CA PHE A 19 10.34 27.21 0.81
C PHE A 19 9.56 27.49 -0.48
N ASP A 20 9.29 26.45 -1.27
CA ASP A 20 8.49 26.54 -2.49
C ASP A 20 7.00 26.41 -2.13
N THR A 21 6.24 27.49 -2.28
CA THR A 21 4.82 27.54 -1.89
C THR A 21 3.89 26.80 -2.85
N THR A 22 4.35 26.49 -4.07
CA THR A 22 3.58 25.66 -5.02
C THR A 22 3.72 24.18 -4.66
N LEU A 23 4.94 23.75 -4.30
CA LEU A 23 5.24 22.37 -3.90
C LEU A 23 5.04 22.12 -2.40
N ASN A 24 4.76 23.18 -1.64
CA ASN A 24 4.60 23.19 -0.19
C ASN A 24 5.76 22.50 0.57
N ALA A 25 7.01 22.78 0.15
CA ALA A 25 8.17 22.06 0.64
C ALA A 25 9.44 22.91 0.74
N PHE A 26 10.33 22.54 1.66
CA PHE A 26 11.69 23.08 1.75
C PHE A 26 12.60 22.43 0.70
N GLN A 27 13.32 23.26 -0.04
CA GLN A 27 14.30 22.84 -1.05
C GLN A 27 15.62 23.59 -0.88
N PHE A 28 16.73 22.98 -1.29
CA PHE A 28 18.03 23.63 -1.41
C PHE A 28 18.60 23.43 -2.81
N TYR A 29 19.39 24.39 -3.29
CA TYR A 29 20.15 24.21 -4.53
C TYR A 29 21.46 23.46 -4.25
N ASP A 30 21.69 22.31 -4.87
CA ASP A 30 22.88 21.48 -4.60
C ASP A 30 24.12 21.89 -5.43
N GLY A 31 23.97 22.90 -6.29
CA GLY A 31 24.97 23.32 -7.28
C GLY A 31 24.57 23.02 -8.72
N THR A 32 23.64 22.08 -8.92
CA THR A 32 23.15 21.65 -10.24
C THR A 32 21.63 21.78 -10.34
N GLU A 33 20.89 21.38 -9.30
CA GLU A 33 19.44 21.37 -9.28
C GLU A 33 18.86 21.73 -7.91
N TRP A 34 17.54 21.95 -7.88
CA TRP A 34 16.79 22.16 -6.64
C TRP A 34 16.37 20.81 -6.05
N VAL A 35 16.88 20.48 -4.87
CA VAL A 35 16.65 19.22 -4.15
C VAL A 35 15.80 19.47 -2.90
N TYR A 36 14.88 18.56 -2.56
CA TYR A 36 14.13 18.65 -1.31
C TYR A 36 15.04 18.43 -0.09
N ILE A 37 15.00 19.33 0.89
CA ILE A 37 15.74 19.19 2.17
C ILE A 37 15.11 18.06 3.00
N ALA A 38 13.80 17.92 2.89
CA ALA A 38 13.08 16.74 3.29
C ALA A 38 12.69 15.95 2.04
N ASN A 39 13.68 15.44 1.30
CA ASN A 39 13.38 14.32 0.42
C ASN A 39 13.28 13.09 1.32
N SER A 40 12.07 12.82 1.82
CA SER A 40 11.68 11.47 2.16
C SER A 40 11.84 10.66 0.87
N LYS A 41 13.05 10.17 0.56
CA LYS A 41 13.27 9.19 -0.50
C LYS A 41 12.59 7.89 -0.06
N ARG A 42 11.27 7.94 -0.07
CA ARG A 42 10.38 6.81 -0.25
C ARG A 42 10.60 6.43 -1.70
N ARG A 43 10.51 5.14 -1.99
CA ARG A 43 10.56 4.68 -3.37
C ARG A 43 9.50 5.47 -4.15
N ASP A 44 9.76 5.87 -5.39
CA ASP A 44 8.73 6.56 -6.19
C ASP A 44 7.50 5.66 -6.42
N ASN A 45 7.71 4.36 -6.20
CA ASN A 45 6.81 3.26 -6.42
C ASN A 45 6.23 2.77 -5.06
N TYR A 46 5.70 3.69 -4.27
CA TYR A 46 5.32 3.47 -2.88
C TYR A 46 4.06 4.27 -2.50
N LYS A 47 3.22 3.68 -1.64
CA LYS A 47 2.04 4.33 -1.08
C LYS A 47 1.92 4.03 0.42
N LEU A 48 1.74 5.07 1.23
CA LEU A 48 1.42 4.93 2.65
C LEU A 48 -0.09 4.92 2.83
N VAL A 49 -0.61 3.94 3.56
CA VAL A 49 -2.03 3.79 3.86
C VAL A 49 -2.23 3.96 5.36
N LYS A 50 -2.85 5.07 5.75
CA LYS A 50 -3.25 5.41 7.12
C LYS A 50 -4.75 5.38 7.32
N ASP A 51 -5.49 5.53 6.23
CA ASP A 51 -6.94 5.45 6.20
C ASP A 51 -7.39 4.78 4.90
N ILE A 52 -8.61 4.21 4.90
CA ILE A 52 -9.14 3.57 3.70
C ILE A 52 -9.30 4.53 2.52
N SER A 53 -9.52 5.83 2.78
CA SER A 53 -9.59 6.86 1.73
C SER A 53 -8.27 7.04 0.97
N ASP A 54 -7.14 6.63 1.55
CA ASP A 54 -5.87 6.61 0.83
C ASP A 54 -5.94 5.64 -0.37
N LEU A 55 -6.82 4.63 -0.35
CA LEU A 55 -7.00 3.64 -1.42
C LEU A 55 -8.15 3.96 -2.40
N ALA A 56 -8.59 5.22 -2.48
CA ALA A 56 -9.69 5.62 -3.36
C ALA A 56 -9.41 5.31 -4.85
N ASP A 57 -8.17 5.52 -5.32
CA ASP A 57 -7.78 5.22 -6.71
C ASP A 57 -7.84 3.72 -7.01
N GLU A 58 -7.41 2.87 -6.07
CA GLU A 58 -7.46 1.41 -6.17
C GLU A 58 -8.91 0.90 -6.15
N LEU A 59 -9.79 1.54 -5.38
CA LEU A 59 -11.22 1.22 -5.37
C LEU A 59 -11.87 1.58 -6.72
N VAL A 60 -11.54 2.75 -7.29
CA VAL A 60 -12.00 3.15 -8.62
C VAL A 60 -11.48 2.17 -9.68
N ALA A 61 -10.20 1.78 -9.62
CA ALA A 61 -9.60 0.80 -10.52
C ALA A 61 -10.28 -0.58 -10.41
N GLY A 62 -10.70 -0.96 -9.20
CA GLY A 62 -11.51 -2.15 -8.92
C GLY A 62 -13.01 -1.97 -9.14
N SER A 63 -13.43 -0.94 -9.87
CA SER A 63 -14.83 -0.64 -10.24
C SER A 63 -15.78 -0.47 -9.05
N GLY A 64 -15.27 -0.05 -7.89
CA GLY A 64 -16.06 0.18 -6.68
C GLY A 64 -16.49 -1.09 -5.93
N SER A 65 -15.99 -2.27 -6.32
CA SER A 65 -16.31 -3.55 -5.68
C SER A 65 -15.12 -4.25 -5.05
N LYS A 66 -13.90 -3.77 -5.32
CA LYS A 66 -12.64 -4.26 -4.74
C LYS A 66 -11.57 -3.19 -4.81
N TYR A 67 -10.53 -3.32 -4.00
CA TYR A 67 -9.31 -2.51 -4.11
C TYR A 67 -8.33 -3.23 -5.04
N LEU A 68 -8.28 -2.80 -6.31
CA LEU A 68 -7.32 -3.34 -7.28
C LEU A 68 -5.97 -2.66 -7.09
N LEU A 69 -5.02 -3.39 -6.49
CA LEU A 69 -3.70 -2.83 -6.20
C LEU A 69 -2.86 -2.66 -7.48
N ASN A 70 -2.04 -1.62 -7.49
CA ASN A 70 -1.11 -1.33 -8.57
C ASN A 70 0.17 -2.16 -8.38
N THR A 71 0.53 -2.97 -9.38
CA THR A 71 1.74 -3.82 -9.39
C THR A 71 3.02 -3.03 -9.14
N ASN A 72 3.03 -1.75 -9.49
CA ASN A 72 4.21 -0.92 -9.36
C ASN A 72 4.36 -0.34 -7.96
N TYR A 73 3.39 -0.49 -7.06
CA TYR A 73 3.46 0.07 -5.71
C TYR A 73 3.77 -0.96 -4.63
N LEU A 74 4.60 -0.52 -3.68
CA LEU A 74 4.68 -1.06 -2.34
C LEU A 74 3.72 -0.28 -1.44
N TYR A 75 2.75 -0.97 -0.87
CA TYR A 75 1.76 -0.40 0.05
C TYR A 75 2.24 -0.62 1.49
N GLU A 76 2.59 0.44 2.20
CA GLU A 76 2.89 0.37 3.64
C GLU A 76 1.65 0.73 4.44
N ILE A 77 1.28 -0.16 5.34
CA ILE A 77 0.19 0.03 6.29
C ILE A 77 0.76 0.71 7.53
N ASN A 78 0.05 1.73 8.01
CA ASN A 78 0.40 2.43 9.25
C ASN A 78 -0.86 2.55 10.11
N GLY A 79 -1.02 1.57 11.00
CA GLY A 79 -2.17 1.40 11.86
C GLY A 79 -3.19 0.38 11.34
N THR A 80 -4.38 0.42 11.94
CA THR A 80 -5.46 -0.53 11.64
C THR A 80 -6.38 0.02 10.55
N ILE A 81 -6.42 -0.65 9.41
CA ILE A 81 -7.21 -0.25 8.25
C ILE A 81 -8.35 -1.25 8.04
N VAL A 82 -9.58 -0.74 7.98
CA VAL A 82 -10.80 -1.55 7.79
C VAL A 82 -11.18 -1.55 6.32
N PHE A 83 -11.29 -2.76 5.75
CA PHE A 83 -11.62 -2.99 4.34
C PHE A 83 -13.07 -3.44 4.20
N ASP A 84 -13.91 -2.57 3.65
CA ASP A 84 -15.31 -2.87 3.34
C ASP A 84 -15.50 -3.66 2.03
N PHE A 85 -14.45 -3.74 1.22
CA PHE A 85 -14.39 -4.49 -0.04
C PHE A 85 -13.12 -5.35 -0.09
N PRO A 86 -13.12 -6.47 -0.83
CA PRO A 86 -11.95 -7.32 -0.97
C PRO A 86 -10.78 -6.59 -1.64
N ILE A 87 -9.56 -7.07 -1.37
CA ILE A 87 -8.31 -6.60 -1.95
C ILE A 87 -7.90 -7.56 -3.07
N ASP A 88 -7.70 -7.04 -4.28
CA ASP A 88 -7.09 -7.78 -5.38
C ASP A 88 -5.60 -7.42 -5.42
N LEU A 89 -4.77 -8.35 -4.91
CA LEU A 89 -3.32 -8.13 -4.78
C LEU A 89 -2.68 -7.79 -6.11
N ASN A 90 -3.15 -8.40 -7.22
CA ASN A 90 -2.66 -8.14 -8.56
C ASN A 90 -1.12 -8.11 -8.68
N GLY A 91 -0.39 -8.91 -7.88
CA GLY A 91 1.08 -8.93 -7.86
C GLY A 91 1.77 -7.81 -7.06
N ALA A 92 1.02 -6.90 -6.44
CA ALA A 92 1.56 -5.85 -5.58
C ALA A 92 2.05 -6.39 -4.22
N TYR A 93 2.79 -5.55 -3.50
CA TYR A 93 3.30 -5.86 -2.18
C TYR A 93 2.63 -4.97 -1.13
N ILE A 94 2.24 -5.57 -0.01
CA ILE A 94 1.77 -4.90 1.18
C ILE A 94 2.73 -5.22 2.33
N GLU A 95 3.13 -4.20 3.08
CA GLU A 95 3.97 -4.34 4.25
C GLU A 95 3.44 -3.56 5.45
N GLY A 96 3.74 -4.06 6.64
CA GLY A 96 3.74 -3.29 7.88
C GLY A 96 5.16 -3.12 8.42
N VAL A 97 5.27 -2.38 9.51
CA VAL A 97 6.50 -2.19 10.29
C VAL A 97 6.30 -2.73 11.71
N ASP A 98 5.11 -2.51 12.28
CA ASP A 98 4.67 -3.04 13.57
C ASP A 98 3.46 -3.94 13.39
N SER A 99 3.69 -5.26 13.26
CA SER A 99 2.61 -6.23 13.06
C SER A 99 1.54 -6.25 14.15
N SER A 100 1.78 -5.64 15.32
CA SER A 100 0.79 -5.55 16.38
C SER A 100 -0.19 -4.38 16.22
N GLU A 101 0.16 -3.37 15.42
CA GLU A 101 -0.65 -2.17 15.17
C GLU A 101 -1.01 -1.98 13.69
N ASP A 102 -0.21 -2.53 12.78
CA ASP A 102 -0.42 -2.53 11.33
C ASP A 102 -1.29 -3.72 10.92
N ILE A 103 -2.59 -3.45 10.80
CA ILE A 103 -3.62 -4.49 10.69
C ILE A 103 -4.52 -4.22 9.49
N LEU A 104 -4.66 -5.22 8.62
CA LEU A 104 -5.72 -5.27 7.62
C LEU A 104 -6.92 -5.99 8.23
N VAL A 105 -8.05 -5.30 8.35
CA VAL A 105 -9.27 -5.85 8.93
C VAL A 105 -10.33 -6.07 7.85
N ASN A 106 -10.78 -7.31 7.71
CA ASN A 106 -11.89 -7.62 6.80
C ASN A 106 -13.23 -7.23 7.42
N ASN A 107 -13.90 -6.25 6.82
CA ASN A 107 -15.30 -5.88 7.08
C ASN A 107 -16.18 -6.09 5.84
N SER A 108 -15.64 -6.67 4.77
CA SER A 108 -16.40 -7.02 3.58
C SER A 108 -17.34 -8.21 3.85
N THR A 109 -18.29 -8.42 2.95
CA THR A 109 -19.17 -9.60 2.98
C THR A 109 -18.48 -10.88 2.49
N GLY A 110 -17.27 -10.78 1.92
CA GLY A 110 -16.52 -11.86 1.29
C GLY A 110 -15.18 -12.14 1.98
N SER A 111 -14.17 -12.48 1.18
CA SER A 111 -12.80 -12.68 1.67
C SER A 111 -12.04 -11.36 1.72
N LEU A 112 -11.00 -11.26 2.57
CA LEU A 112 -10.15 -10.07 2.62
C LEU A 112 -9.40 -9.88 1.30
N PHE A 113 -8.92 -10.97 0.71
CA PHE A 113 -8.25 -11.01 -0.57
C PHE A 113 -9.05 -11.84 -1.56
N GLU A 114 -9.35 -11.25 -2.72
CA GLU A 114 -10.04 -11.92 -3.83
C GLU A 114 -9.37 -11.53 -5.15
N GLY A 115 -8.98 -12.51 -5.97
CA GLY A 115 -8.32 -12.21 -7.23
C GLY A 115 -7.75 -13.43 -7.93
N SER A 116 -7.12 -13.18 -9.08
CA SER A 116 -6.51 -14.21 -9.94
C SER A 116 -4.99 -14.20 -9.93
N LYS A 117 -4.38 -13.42 -9.03
CA LYS A 117 -2.93 -13.28 -8.88
C LYS A 117 -2.56 -13.23 -7.41
N GLY A 118 -1.36 -13.70 -7.09
CA GLY A 118 -0.79 -13.54 -5.76
C GLY A 118 -0.20 -12.14 -5.56
N GLY A 119 0.74 -12.04 -4.63
CA GLY A 119 1.40 -10.80 -4.23
C GLY A 119 2.36 -11.04 -3.08
N GLY A 120 2.82 -9.97 -2.44
CA GLY A 120 3.65 -10.03 -1.26
C GLY A 120 2.95 -9.47 -0.03
N LEU A 121 2.97 -10.19 1.08
CA LEU A 121 2.47 -9.75 2.38
C LEU A 121 3.60 -9.89 3.41
N ARG A 122 3.92 -8.82 4.13
CA ARG A 122 4.95 -8.91 5.18
C ARG A 122 4.74 -8.03 6.41
N ASN A 123 5.20 -8.53 7.56
CA ASN A 123 5.33 -7.77 8.81
C ASN A 123 4.03 -7.07 9.27
N LEU A 124 2.87 -7.69 9.05
CA LEU A 124 1.56 -7.11 9.38
C LEU A 124 0.58 -8.19 9.90
N THR A 125 -0.57 -7.76 10.43
CA THR A 125 -1.65 -8.68 10.82
C THR A 125 -2.79 -8.67 9.81
N LEU A 126 -3.27 -9.86 9.46
CA LEU A 126 -4.53 -10.09 8.74
C LEU A 126 -5.59 -10.49 9.76
N SER A 127 -6.61 -9.65 9.93
CA SER A 127 -7.74 -9.92 10.81
C SER A 127 -9.00 -10.16 9.98
N GLY A 128 -9.62 -11.33 10.14
CA GLY A 128 -10.89 -11.63 9.49
C GLY A 128 -12.11 -11.01 10.16
N SER A 129 -11.95 -10.06 11.08
CA SER A 129 -13.07 -9.28 11.65
C SER A 129 -12.56 -8.12 12.48
N ILE A 130 -13.41 -7.10 12.65
CA ILE A 130 -13.28 -6.14 13.75
C ILE A 130 -13.51 -6.86 15.10
N PRO A 131 -12.96 -6.35 16.22
CA PRO A 131 -13.29 -6.89 17.54
C PRO A 131 -14.81 -6.93 17.74
N LEU A 132 -15.33 -8.09 18.17
CA LEU A 132 -16.76 -8.37 18.38
C LEU A 132 -17.62 -8.40 17.10
N GLY A 133 -17.02 -8.37 15.90
CA GLY A 133 -17.70 -8.56 14.62
C GLY A 133 -17.84 -10.02 14.19
N THR A 134 -18.60 -10.27 13.12
CA THR A 134 -18.68 -11.59 12.49
C THR A 134 -17.35 -11.91 11.80
N LYS A 135 -16.78 -13.07 12.11
CA LYS A 135 -15.56 -13.55 11.46
C LYS A 135 -15.84 -13.88 9.99
N THR A 136 -15.03 -13.32 9.10
CA THR A 136 -15.04 -13.55 7.64
C THR A 136 -13.76 -14.26 7.20
N GLN A 137 -13.74 -14.71 5.95
CA GLN A 137 -12.62 -15.44 5.36
C GLN A 137 -11.49 -14.47 5.00
N LEU A 138 -10.25 -14.96 4.92
CA LEU A 138 -9.11 -14.11 4.52
C LEU A 138 -8.78 -14.22 3.04
N PHE A 139 -8.72 -15.42 2.47
CA PHE A 139 -8.27 -15.61 1.09
C PHE A 139 -9.32 -16.30 0.23
N ASP A 140 -9.56 -15.77 -0.96
CA ASP A 140 -10.18 -16.46 -2.09
C ASP A 140 -9.42 -16.09 -3.37
N ILE A 141 -8.19 -16.60 -3.47
CA ILE A 141 -7.30 -16.37 -4.62
C ILE A 141 -7.30 -17.62 -5.49
N ASN A 142 -7.75 -17.46 -6.74
CA ASN A 142 -7.83 -18.53 -7.73
C ASN A 142 -6.97 -18.13 -8.93
N ALA A 143 -5.68 -18.45 -8.87
CA ALA A 143 -4.72 -18.00 -9.87
C ALA A 143 -4.98 -18.67 -11.23
N THR A 144 -5.08 -17.86 -12.27
CA THR A 144 -5.41 -18.32 -13.64
C THR A 144 -4.18 -18.46 -14.54
N ALA A 145 -3.08 -17.81 -14.19
CA ALA A 145 -1.82 -17.87 -14.93
C ALA A 145 -0.81 -18.77 -14.21
N SER A 146 0.01 -19.49 -14.98
CA SER A 146 1.09 -20.31 -14.44
C SER A 146 2.19 -19.45 -13.81
N GLY A 147 2.73 -19.87 -12.67
CA GLY A 147 3.86 -19.18 -12.03
C GLY A 147 3.45 -18.02 -11.10
N GLU A 148 2.16 -17.81 -10.88
CA GLU A 148 1.68 -16.83 -9.91
C GLU A 148 2.12 -17.24 -8.49
N LEU A 149 2.69 -16.30 -7.75
CA LEU A 149 3.24 -16.52 -6.41
C LEU A 149 2.53 -15.65 -5.39
N LEU A 150 2.22 -16.24 -4.24
CA LEU A 150 1.90 -15.52 -3.02
C LEU A 150 3.08 -15.71 -2.05
N LEU A 151 3.71 -14.60 -1.65
CA LEU A 151 4.75 -14.58 -0.63
C LEU A 151 4.17 -14.01 0.66
N ILE A 152 4.19 -14.81 1.74
CA ILE A 152 3.77 -14.38 3.06
C ILE A 152 4.97 -14.53 4.00
N ASN A 153 5.39 -13.44 4.63
CA ASN A 153 6.53 -13.42 5.54
C ASN A 153 6.20 -12.65 6.81
N ASN A 154 6.47 -13.21 8.01
CA ASN A 154 6.22 -12.53 9.29
C ASN A 154 4.82 -11.90 9.41
N THR A 155 3.80 -12.58 8.89
CA THR A 155 2.41 -12.09 8.89
C THR A 155 1.59 -12.90 9.86
N ILE A 156 0.83 -12.22 10.72
CA ILE A 156 -0.05 -12.87 11.69
C ILE A 156 -1.42 -13.05 11.03
N VAL A 157 -1.99 -14.25 11.14
CA VAL A 157 -3.33 -14.59 10.63
C VAL A 157 -4.23 -14.79 11.84
N ALA A 158 -5.19 -13.89 12.05
CA ALA A 158 -6.02 -13.87 13.25
C ALA A 158 -7.50 -13.61 12.95
N ASN A 159 -8.36 -13.97 13.90
CA ASN A 159 -9.78 -13.58 13.96
C ASN A 159 -10.60 -13.85 12.68
N ALA A 160 -10.20 -14.83 11.88
CA ALA A 160 -10.88 -15.24 10.66
C ALA A 160 -11.77 -16.45 10.90
N SER A 161 -12.81 -16.62 10.06
CA SER A 161 -13.65 -17.82 10.10
C SER A 161 -12.90 -19.03 9.53
N LYS A 162 -12.02 -18.79 8.55
CA LYS A 162 -11.04 -19.71 7.99
C LYS A 162 -9.99 -18.94 7.21
N VAL A 163 -8.86 -19.60 6.92
CA VAL A 163 -7.83 -19.05 6.02
C VAL A 163 -8.42 -18.84 4.61
N GLY A 164 -9.05 -19.87 4.04
CA GLY A 164 -9.76 -19.79 2.76
C GLY A 164 -9.05 -20.51 1.63
N THR A 165 -9.25 -20.05 0.40
CA THR A 165 -8.77 -20.68 -0.83
C THR A 165 -7.53 -19.97 -1.37
N LEU A 166 -6.50 -20.76 -1.68
CA LEU A 166 -5.29 -20.38 -2.39
C LEU A 166 -5.07 -21.44 -3.48
N ASP A 167 -5.71 -21.26 -4.62
CA ASP A 167 -5.70 -22.24 -5.73
C ASP A 167 -4.90 -21.72 -6.93
N GLY A 168 -4.30 -22.64 -7.68
CA GLY A 168 -3.52 -22.35 -8.90
C GLY A 168 -2.19 -21.61 -8.68
N LEU A 169 -1.86 -21.21 -7.45
CA LEU A 169 -0.59 -20.57 -7.12
C LEU A 169 0.56 -21.59 -7.17
N SER A 170 1.74 -21.14 -7.63
CA SER A 170 2.97 -21.94 -7.61
C SER A 170 3.68 -21.90 -6.25
N THR A 171 3.14 -21.15 -5.29
CA THR A 171 3.58 -21.21 -3.89
C THR A 171 3.17 -22.55 -3.27
N VAL A 172 4.15 -23.27 -2.73
CA VAL A 172 3.92 -24.50 -1.96
C VAL A 172 4.06 -24.18 -0.47
N PHE A 173 3.10 -24.61 0.34
CA PHE A 173 3.06 -24.43 1.79
C PHE A 173 2.82 -25.76 2.50
#